data_AF-A0A945YXX8-F1
#
_entry.id   AF-A0A945YXX8-F1
#
_cell.length_a   1.000
_cell.length_b   1.000
_cell.length_c   1.000
_cell.angle_alpha   90.00
_cell.angle_beta   90.00
_cell.angle_gamma   90.00
#
_symmetry.space_group_name_H-M   'P 1'
#
loop_
_entity.id
_entity.type
_entity.pdbx_description
1 polymer ?
#
loop_
_entity_poly.entity_id
_entity_poly.type
_entity_poly.pdbx_seq_one_letter_code
_entity_poly.pdbx_strand_id
1 'polypeptide(L)'
;MSTDAILAPLKDQMLEVEERIYRDLSPADKRLSDLVFHISKIQGKRLRPALLLLSGQCSGGLIPQHIDLAVVVELIHTATLVHDDIIDEAMVRRHIETMNTKWGSKISILFGDYLFSRAYTILSALDS
;
A
#
# COMPACT_ATOMS: atom_id res chain seq x y z
N MET A 1 -17.23 12.89 15.83
CA MET A 1 -17.29 11.49 15.37
C MET A 1 -15.85 10.98 15.33
N SER A 2 -15.51 9.86 15.98
CA SER A 2 -14.13 9.32 15.98
C SER A 2 -13.80 8.64 14.64
N THR A 3 -12.53 8.51 14.29
CA THR A 3 -12.10 7.78 13.08
C THR A 3 -12.62 6.35 13.08
N ASP A 4 -12.61 5.69 14.24
CA ASP A 4 -13.12 4.32 14.37
C ASP A 4 -14.61 4.23 14.05
N ALA A 5 -15.40 5.23 14.46
CA ALA A 5 -16.83 5.27 14.14
C ALA A 5 -17.09 5.47 12.64
N ILE A 6 -16.24 6.22 11.95
CA ILE A 6 -16.33 6.44 10.50
C ILE A 6 -15.96 5.18 9.73
N LEU A 7 -14.95 4.43 10.20
CA LEU A 7 -14.44 3.24 9.52
C LEU A 7 -15.15 1.94 9.91
N ALA A 8 -15.92 1.93 11.01
CA ALA A 8 -16.64 0.74 11.47
C ALA A 8 -17.47 0.05 10.37
N PRO A 9 -18.18 0.75 9.47
CA PRO A 9 -18.94 0.12 8.38
C PRO A 9 -18.07 -0.58 7.33
N LEU A 10 -16.78 -0.26 7.27
CA LEU A 10 -15.82 -0.77 6.28
C LEU A 10 -14.85 -1.80 6.85
N LYS A 11 -15.05 -2.24 8.09
CA LYS A 11 -14.06 -3.06 8.80
C LYS A 11 -13.67 -4.31 8.01
N ASP A 12 -14.64 -5.00 7.42
CA ASP A 12 -14.40 -6.25 6.69
C ASP A 12 -13.70 -5.99 5.36
N GLN A 13 -14.08 -4.92 4.65
CA GLN A 13 -13.44 -4.53 3.39
C GLN A 13 -12.02 -4.02 3.60
N MET A 14 -11.76 -3.32 4.70
CA MET A 14 -10.41 -2.91 5.08
C MET A 14 -9.53 -4.11 5.42
N LEU A 15 -10.08 -5.15 6.06
CA LEU A 15 -9.36 -6.40 6.28
C LEU A 15 -9.04 -7.10 4.95
N GLU A 16 -10.00 -7.14 4.03
CA GLU A 16 -9.81 -7.72 2.70
C GLU A 16 -8.73 -6.98 1.90
N VAL A 17 -8.68 -5.65 1.98
CA VAL A 17 -7.60 -4.85 1.37
C VAL A 17 -6.24 -5.21 1.96
N GLU A 18 -6.11 -5.36 3.27
CA GLU A 18 -4.85 -5.76 3.91
C GLU A 18 -4.40 -7.13 3.42
N GLU A 19 -5.28 -8.13 3.49
CA GLU A 19 -4.99 -9.49 3.03
C GLU A 19 -4.59 -9.50 1.55
N ARG A 20 -5.26 -8.69 0.72
CA ARG A 20 -4.96 -8.56 -0.70
C ARG A 20 -3.59 -7.94 -0.95
N ILE A 21 -3.23 -6.87 -0.22
CA ILE A 21 -1.88 -6.28 -0.29
C ILE A 21 -0.82 -7.33 0.06
N TYR A 22 -0.99 -8.05 1.17
CA TYR A 22 -0.03 -9.08 1.57
C TYR A 22 0.08 -10.19 0.54
N ARG A 23 -1.04 -10.66 -0.02
CA ARG A 23 -1.05 -11.70 -1.05
C ARG A 23 -0.34 -11.25 -2.33
N ASP A 24 -0.63 -10.04 -2.80
CA ASP A 24 -0.08 -9.54 -4.06
C ASP A 24 1.41 -9.16 -3.96
N LEU A 25 1.90 -8.93 -2.75
CA LEU A 25 3.31 -8.68 -2.45
C LEU A 25 4.07 -9.90 -1.96
N SER A 26 3.39 -11.02 -1.63
CA SER A 26 4.00 -12.24 -1.09
C SER A 26 4.95 -12.85 -2.13
N PRO A 27 6.28 -12.70 -1.96
CA PRO A 27 7.20 -13.07 -3.00
C PRO A 27 7.76 -14.47 -2.76
N ALA A 28 8.12 -15.17 -3.84
CA ALA A 28 8.84 -16.44 -3.75
C ALA A 28 10.31 -16.26 -3.30
N ASP A 29 10.85 -15.04 -3.44
CA ASP A 29 12.24 -14.71 -3.11
C ASP A 29 12.38 -14.10 -1.71
N LYS A 30 13.31 -14.63 -0.92
CA LYS A 30 13.56 -14.22 0.47
C LYS A 30 13.94 -12.74 0.62
N ARG A 31 14.74 -12.18 -0.30
CA ARG A 31 15.17 -10.78 -0.21
C ARG A 31 13.99 -9.84 -0.38
N LEU A 32 13.08 -10.17 -1.29
CA LEU A 32 11.87 -9.38 -1.48
C LEU A 32 10.93 -9.49 -0.27
N SER A 33 10.87 -10.66 0.39
CA SER A 33 10.11 -10.83 1.63
C SER A 33 10.59 -9.90 2.75
N ASP A 34 11.91 -9.74 2.91
CA ASP A 34 12.47 -8.85 3.94
C ASP A 34 12.12 -7.38 3.69
N LEU A 35 12.10 -6.96 2.41
CA LEU A 35 11.70 -5.60 2.00
C LEU A 35 10.20 -5.36 2.26
N VAL A 36 9.35 -6.31 1.87
CA VAL A 36 7.89 -6.26 2.09
C VAL A 36 7.55 -6.24 3.59
N PHE A 37 8.25 -7.04 4.38
CA PHE A 37 8.08 -7.05 5.84
C PHE A 37 8.54 -5.75 6.50
N HIS A 38 9.59 -5.11 5.98
CA HIS A 38 10.05 -3.84 6.53
C HIS A 38 9.07 -2.71 6.23
N ILE A 39 8.59 -2.61 5.00
CA ILE A 39 7.64 -1.57 4.62
C ILE A 39 6.31 -1.72 5.36
N SER A 40 5.87 -2.96 5.67
CA SER A 40 4.65 -3.19 6.46
C SER A 40 4.73 -2.64 7.88
N LYS A 41 5.92 -2.57 8.48
CA LYS A 41 6.11 -1.93 9.80
C LYS A 41 5.99 -0.40 9.75
N ILE A 42 6.26 0.19 8.60
CA ILE A 42 6.21 1.64 8.40
C ILE A 42 4.79 2.08 7.99
N GLN A 43 3.87 1.14 7.70
CA GLN A 43 2.53 1.44 7.20
C GLN A 43 1.68 2.31 8.14
N GLY A 44 0.77 3.06 7.51
CA GLY A 44 -0.05 4.06 8.18
C GLY A 44 -1.46 3.59 8.44
N LYS A 45 -2.34 4.56 8.73
CA LYS A 45 -3.75 4.31 9.06
C LYS A 45 -4.62 3.86 7.87
N ARG A 46 -4.02 3.50 6.72
CA ARG A 46 -4.72 3.15 5.47
C ARG A 46 -5.84 4.12 5.07
N LEU A 47 -5.59 5.41 5.24
CA LEU A 47 -6.62 6.42 5.00
C LEU A 47 -7.06 6.46 3.53
N ARG A 48 -6.16 6.19 2.58
CA ARG A 48 -6.46 6.24 1.14
C ARG A 48 -7.38 5.09 0.70
N PRO A 49 -7.11 3.81 1.04
CA PRO A 49 -8.08 2.72 0.89
C PRO A 49 -9.45 3.05 1.48
N ALA A 50 -9.47 3.53 2.73
CA ALA A 50 -10.71 3.83 3.42
C ALA A 50 -11.54 4.90 2.68
N LEU A 51 -10.90 5.98 2.23
CA LEU A 51 -11.58 7.03 1.48
C LEU A 51 -12.16 6.50 0.16
N LEU A 52 -11.41 5.66 -0.56
CA LEU A 52 -11.89 5.06 -1.80
C LEU A 52 -13.12 4.18 -1.58
N LEU A 53 -13.08 3.33 -0.56
CA LEU A 53 -14.20 2.46 -0.19
C LEU A 53 -15.41 3.26 0.28
N LEU A 54 -15.23 4.30 1.10
CA LEU A 54 -16.31 5.21 1.47
C LEU A 54 -16.94 5.89 0.25
N SER A 55 -16.11 6.34 -0.70
CA SER A 55 -16.60 6.94 -1.94
C SER A 55 -17.43 5.96 -2.76
N GLY A 56 -17.00 4.70 -2.89
CA GLY A 56 -17.78 3.66 -3.57
C GLY A 56 -19.12 3.39 -2.85
N GLN A 57 -19.09 3.29 -1.52
CA GLN A 57 -20.30 3.10 -0.71
C GLN A 57 -21.31 4.24 -0.90
N CYS A 58 -20.84 5.49 -0.96
CA CYS A 58 -21.68 6.67 -1.22
C CYS A 58 -22.19 6.76 -2.67
N SER A 59 -21.57 6.04 -3.62
CA SER A 59 -21.84 6.17 -5.06
C SER A 59 -22.69 5.03 -5.65
N GLY A 60 -23.33 4.22 -4.80
CA GLY A 60 -24.17 3.10 -5.25
C GLY A 60 -23.83 1.75 -4.62
N GLY A 61 -22.85 1.71 -3.71
CA GLY A 61 -22.46 0.50 -2.98
C GLY A 61 -21.12 -0.05 -3.42
N LEU A 62 -20.60 -1.00 -2.63
CA LEU A 62 -19.31 -1.61 -2.89
C LEU A 62 -19.43 -2.79 -3.85
N ILE A 63 -18.56 -2.81 -4.87
CA ILE A 63 -18.32 -3.95 -5.76
C ILE A 63 -16.87 -4.45 -5.55
N PRO A 64 -16.55 -5.70 -5.94
CA PRO A 64 -15.21 -6.27 -5.73
C PRO A 64 -14.07 -5.40 -6.27
N GLN A 65 -14.27 -4.72 -7.41
CA GLN A 65 -13.29 -3.83 -8.03
C GLN A 65 -12.88 -2.65 -7.13
N HIS A 66 -13.72 -2.23 -6.18
CA HIS A 66 -13.33 -1.20 -5.22
C HIS A 66 -12.24 -1.70 -4.26
N ILE A 67 -12.21 -2.98 -3.92
CA ILE A 67 -11.13 -3.57 -3.12
C ILE A 67 -9.82 -3.56 -3.92
N ASP A 68 -9.86 -3.98 -5.19
CA ASP A 68 -8.70 -3.96 -6.07
C ASP A 68 -8.17 -2.52 -6.25
N LEU A 69 -9.06 -1.55 -6.47
CA LEU A 69 -8.67 -0.13 -6.55
C LEU A 69 -8.09 0.41 -5.24
N ALA A 70 -8.65 0.03 -4.09
CA ALA A 70 -8.11 0.43 -2.78
C ALA A 70 -6.68 -0.10 -2.58
N VAL A 71 -6.41 -1.34 -3.01
CA VAL A 71 -5.06 -1.94 -3.02
C VAL A 71 -4.13 -1.16 -3.94
N VAL A 72 -4.55 -0.89 -5.19
CA VAL A 72 -3.77 -0.10 -6.16
C VAL A 72 -3.36 1.25 -5.58
N VAL A 73 -4.30 1.99 -5.01
CA VAL A 73 -4.03 3.31 -4.44
C VAL A 73 -3.01 3.25 -3.30
N GLU A 74 -3.09 2.24 -2.45
CA GLU A 74 -2.17 2.08 -1.33
C GLU A 74 -0.78 1.59 -1.76
N LEU A 75 -0.70 0.75 -2.79
CA LEU A 75 0.58 0.35 -3.41
C LEU A 75 1.29 1.55 -4.05
N ILE A 76 0.56 2.38 -4.81
CA ILE A 76 1.09 3.62 -5.38
C ILE A 76 1.56 4.54 -4.26
N HIS A 77 0.75 4.75 -3.23
CA HIS A 77 1.14 5.57 -2.08
C HIS A 77 2.43 5.06 -1.41
N THR A 78 2.53 3.74 -1.23
CA THR A 78 3.71 3.13 -0.62
C THR A 78 4.94 3.30 -1.50
N ALA A 79 4.80 3.15 -2.83
CA ALA A 79 5.87 3.40 -3.78
C ALA A 79 6.38 4.84 -3.71
N THR A 80 5.47 5.83 -3.67
CA THR A 80 5.88 7.24 -3.57
C THR A 80 6.60 7.51 -2.27
N LEU A 81 6.16 6.95 -1.14
CA LEU A 81 6.88 7.12 0.14
C LEU A 81 8.31 6.59 0.10
N VAL A 82 8.53 5.44 -0.56
CA VAL A 82 9.87 4.85 -0.70
C VAL A 82 10.76 5.75 -1.57
N HIS A 83 10.23 6.30 -2.66
CA HIS A 83 10.98 7.23 -3.52
C HIS A 83 11.20 8.59 -2.85
N ASP A 84 10.22 9.12 -2.12
CA ASP A 84 10.33 10.36 -1.35
C ASP A 84 11.46 10.25 -0.32
N ASP A 85 11.55 9.14 0.42
CA ASP A 85 12.63 8.92 1.39
C ASP A 85 14.04 8.97 0.75
N ILE A 86 14.15 8.65 -0.54
CA ILE A 86 15.41 8.74 -1.30
C ILE A 86 15.68 10.17 -1.71
N ILE A 87 14.67 10.87 -2.25
CA ILE A 87 14.79 12.26 -2.71
C ILE A 87 15.10 13.20 -1.55
N ASP A 88 14.47 12.96 -0.40
CA ASP A 88 14.62 13.77 0.81
C ASP A 88 15.85 13.36 1.64
N GLU A 89 16.60 12.34 1.22
CA GLU A 89 17.71 11.73 1.97
C GLU A 89 17.29 11.35 3.41
N ALA A 90 16.03 10.95 3.59
CA ALA A 90 15.46 10.66 4.90
C ALA A 90 16.11 9.41 5.50
N MET A 91 16.52 9.51 6.77
CA MET A 91 17.15 8.39 7.49
C MET A 91 16.14 7.56 8.29
N VAL A 92 15.03 8.17 8.70
CA VAL A 92 14.02 7.55 9.57
C VAL A 92 12.62 8.00 9.16
N ARG A 93 11.68 7.06 9.13
CA ARG A 93 10.24 7.31 8.97
C ARG A 93 9.47 6.58 10.06
N ARG A 94 8.65 7.32 10.82
CA ARG A 94 7.88 6.80 11.96
C ARG A 94 8.74 6.01 12.96
N HIS A 95 9.90 6.56 13.29
CA HIS A 95 10.88 5.97 14.22
C HIS A 95 11.52 4.66 13.76
N ILE A 96 11.35 4.29 12.49
CA ILE A 96 11.98 3.12 11.86
C ILE A 96 12.91 3.62 10.76
N GLU A 97 14.08 2.99 10.59
CA GLU A 97 15.00 3.31 9.48
C GLU A 97 14.28 3.19 8.13
N THR A 98 14.54 4.15 7.24
CA THR A 98 14.02 4.11 5.88
C THR A 98 14.70 3.00 5.08
N MET A 99 14.10 2.63 3.94
CA MET A 99 14.66 1.57 3.11
C MET A 99 16.02 1.97 2.52
N ASN A 100 16.19 3.25 2.15
CA ASN A 100 17.45 3.77 1.61
C ASN A 100 18.56 3.75 2.66
N THR A 101 18.26 3.98 3.93
CA THR A 101 19.26 3.82 5.01
C THR A 101 19.68 2.37 5.20
N LYS A 102 18.72 1.43 5.18
CA LYS A 102 18.98 0.04 5.53
C LYS A 102 19.52 -0.82 4.39
N TRP A 103 19.11 -0.56 3.15
CA TRP A 103 19.53 -1.33 1.97
C TRP A 103 20.18 -0.49 0.87
N GLY A 104 20.27 0.83 1.03
CA GLY A 104 20.83 1.74 0.04
C GLY A 104 19.82 2.17 -1.03
N SER A 105 20.05 3.35 -1.60
CA SER A 105 19.10 4.00 -2.52
C SER A 105 18.75 3.16 -3.74
N LYS A 106 19.71 2.39 -4.30
CA LYS A 106 19.44 1.55 -5.49
C LYS A 106 18.38 0.49 -5.23
N ILE A 107 18.43 -0.19 -4.09
CA ILE A 107 17.44 -1.23 -3.74
C ILE A 107 16.09 -0.56 -3.48
N SER A 108 16.08 0.59 -2.80
CA SER A 108 14.85 1.34 -2.55
C SER A 108 14.17 1.82 -3.82
N ILE A 109 14.93 2.33 -4.82
CA ILE A 109 14.37 2.74 -6.12
C ILE A 109 13.67 1.55 -6.78
N LEU A 110 14.37 0.41 -6.91
CA LEU A 110 13.84 -0.79 -7.53
C LEU A 110 12.63 -1.36 -6.79
N PHE A 111 12.62 -1.27 -5.46
CA PHE A 111 11.48 -1.71 -4.66
C PHE A 111 10.26 -0.80 -4.86
N GLY A 112 10.46 0.52 -4.92
CA GLY A 112 9.40 1.47 -5.29
C GLY A 112 8.85 1.17 -6.69
N ASP A 113 9.71 0.91 -7.67
CA ASP A 113 9.30 0.53 -9.03
C ASP A 113 8.54 -0.79 -9.06
N TYR A 114 8.95 -1.76 -8.24
CA TYR A 114 8.24 -3.03 -8.07
C TYR A 114 6.82 -2.80 -7.54
N LEU A 115 6.66 -2.02 -6.46
CA LEU A 115 5.35 -1.70 -5.90
C LEU A 115 4.45 -1.00 -6.94
N PHE A 116 5.01 -0.04 -7.67
CA PHE A 116 4.30 0.68 -8.73
C PHE A 116 3.87 -0.25 -9.88
N SER A 117 4.77 -1.13 -10.33
CA SER A 117 4.49 -2.14 -11.36
C SER A 117 3.40 -3.14 -10.93
N ARG A 118 3.43 -3.59 -9.66
CA ARG A 118 2.37 -4.43 -9.10
C ARG A 118 1.02 -3.72 -9.07
N ALA A 119 0.99 -2.45 -8.66
CA ALA A 119 -0.22 -1.64 -8.70
C ALA A 119 -0.77 -1.54 -10.14
N TYR A 120 0.09 -1.28 -11.12
CA TYR A 120 -0.30 -1.21 -12.53
C TYR A 120 -0.82 -2.56 -13.07
N THR A 121 -0.21 -3.68 -12.66
CA THR A 121 -0.67 -5.02 -13.03
C THR A 121 -2.11 -5.26 -12.57
N ILE A 122 -2.43 -4.92 -11.32
CA ILE A 122 -3.79 -5.04 -10.77
C ILE A 122 -4.74 -4.11 -11.53
N LEU A 123 -4.34 -2.84 -11.72
CA LEU A 123 -5.16 -1.84 -12.42
C LEU A 123 -5.50 -2.27 -13.84
N SER A 124 -4.53 -2.82 -14.58
CA SER A 124 -4.74 -3.26 -15.97
C SER A 124 -5.73 -4.41 -16.12
N ALA A 125 -5.95 -5.18 -15.05
CA ALA A 125 -6.90 -6.30 -15.04
C ALA A 125 -8.35 -5.85 -14.75
N LEU A 126 -8.59 -4.57 -14.44
CA LEU A 126 -9.92 -4.05 -14.13
C LEU A 126 -10.77 -3.72 -15.37
N ASP A 127 -10.14 -3.56 -16.53
CA ASP A 127 -10.79 -3.25 -17.82
C ASP A 127 -10.90 -4.48 -18.74
N SER A 128 -11.00 -5.70 -18.18
CA SER A 128 -11.09 -6.96 -18.93
C SER A 128 -12.42 -7.69 -18.75
#